data_AF-A0A7K2VG20-F1
#
_entry.id   AF-A0A7K2VG20-F1
#
_cell.length_a   1.000
_cell.length_b   1.000
_cell.length_c   1.000
_cell.angle_alpha   90.00
_cell.angle_beta   90.00
_cell.angle_gamma   90.00
#
_symmetry.space_group_name_H-M   'P 1'
#
loop_
_entity.id
_entity.type
_entity.pdbx_description
1 polymer ?
#
loop_
_entity_poly.entity_id
_entity_poly.type
_entity_poly.pdbx_seq_one_letter_code
_entity_poly.pdbx_strand_id
1 'polypeptide(L)'
;MDLALAIPLFLLETGWVVLDAIYGVGLEVWAAQGEQARIDAAELAFMERLRVLQIAALVLVVLAAVFRARWTAIAHLLLALLLGGALAGERHDWEKSHSSPGCVRYSANC
;
A
#
# COMPACT_ATOMS: atom_id res chain seq x y z
N MET A 1 -17.31 -19.15 -16.02
CA MET A 1 -17.30 -17.83 -16.67
C MET A 1 -16.58 -16.81 -15.80
N ASP A 2 -17.01 -16.58 -14.55
CA ASP A 2 -16.41 -15.58 -13.62
C ASP A 2 -14.88 -15.71 -13.39
N LEU A 3 -14.35 -16.93 -13.30
CA LEU A 3 -12.92 -17.17 -13.08
C LEU A 3 -12.03 -16.62 -14.21
N ALA A 4 -12.49 -16.68 -15.46
CA ALA A 4 -11.72 -16.22 -16.61
C ALA A 4 -11.56 -14.69 -16.64
N LEU A 5 -12.45 -13.95 -15.97
CA LEU A 5 -12.35 -12.51 -15.76
C LEU A 5 -11.60 -12.18 -14.46
N ALA A 6 -11.76 -12.99 -13.42
CA ALA A 6 -11.11 -12.77 -12.12
C ALA A 6 -9.57 -12.76 -12.22
N ILE A 7 -8.98 -13.70 -12.97
CA ILE A 7 -7.53 -13.82 -13.11
C ILE A 7 -6.90 -12.60 -13.82
N PRO A 8 -7.34 -12.20 -15.03
CA PRO A 8 -6.76 -11.04 -15.69
C PRO A 8 -7.03 -9.74 -14.93
N LEU A 9 -8.19 -9.60 -14.29
CA LEU A 9 -8.49 -8.43 -13.46
C LEU A 9 -7.51 -8.33 -12.27
N PHE A 10 -7.32 -9.43 -11.55
CA PHE A 10 -6.37 -9.49 -10.44
C PHE A 10 -4.94 -9.14 -10.87
N LEU A 11 -4.49 -9.67 -12.02
CA LEU A 11 -3.16 -9.38 -12.56
C LEU A 11 -3.03 -7.92 -13.01
N LEU A 12 -4.08 -7.37 -13.65
CA LEU A 12 -4.11 -5.97 -14.08
C LEU A 12 -4.03 -5.04 -12.87
N GLU A 13 -4.85 -5.27 -11.84
CA GLU A 13 -4.87 -4.47 -10.61
C GLU A 13 -3.54 -4.55 -9.87
N THR A 14 -3.02 -5.76 -9.67
CA THR A 14 -1.72 -5.96 -9.01
C THR A 14 -0.60 -5.29 -9.80
N GLY A 15 -0.58 -5.47 -11.13
CA GLY A 15 0.40 -4.85 -12.01
C GLY A 15 0.33 -3.32 -11.95
N TRP A 16 -0.88 -2.75 -11.93
CA TRP A 16 -1.08 -1.31 -11.79
C TRP A 16 -0.53 -0.78 -10.46
N VAL A 17 -0.82 -1.45 -9.34
CA VAL A 17 -0.29 -1.08 -8.01
C VAL A 17 1.25 -1.09 -8.00
N VAL A 18 1.86 -2.12 -8.59
CA VAL A 18 3.32 -2.21 -8.68
C VAL A 18 3.91 -1.09 -9.54
N LEU A 19 3.27 -0.77 -10.67
CA LEU A 19 3.71 0.34 -11.52
C LEU A 19 3.56 1.69 -10.80
N ASP A 20 2.45 1.93 -10.09
CA ASP A 20 2.26 3.15 -9.28
C ASP A 20 3.32 3.28 -8.18
N ALA A 21 3.67 2.18 -7.51
CA ALA A 21 4.73 2.18 -6.52
C ALA A 21 6.10 2.52 -7.14
N ILE A 22 6.50 1.82 -8.20
CA ILE A 22 7.83 2.00 -8.81
C ILE A 22 7.96 3.37 -9.48
N TYR A 23 6.97 3.77 -10.26
CA TYR A 23 7.05 5.01 -11.04
C TYR A 23 6.52 6.22 -10.28
N GLY A 24 5.42 6.09 -9.53
CA GLY A 24 4.87 7.21 -8.77
C GLY A 24 5.80 7.63 -7.64
N VAL A 25 6.09 6.72 -6.71
CA VAL A 25 6.98 7.03 -5.57
C VAL A 25 8.41 7.19 -6.02
N GLY A 26 8.90 6.28 -6.87
CA GLY A 26 10.29 6.31 -7.33
C GLY A 26 10.64 7.63 -7.99
N LEU A 27 9.80 8.18 -8.87
CA LEU A 27 10.08 9.46 -9.52
C LEU A 27 10.08 10.63 -8.53
N GLU A 28 9.16 10.65 -7.56
CA GLU A 28 9.10 11.70 -6.53
C GLU A 28 10.33 11.67 -5.62
N VAL A 29 10.79 10.48 -5.22
CA VAL A 29 12.02 10.30 -4.42
C VAL A 29 13.26 10.71 -5.22
N TRP A 30 13.35 10.32 -6.50
CA TRP A 30 14.40 10.78 -7.40
C TRP A 30 14.40 12.31 -7.57
N ALA A 31 13.21 12.91 -7.71
CA ALA A 31 13.04 14.35 -7.85
C ALA A 31 13.28 15.12 -6.54
N ALA A 32 13.20 14.46 -5.38
CA ALA A 32 13.51 15.05 -4.08
C ALA A 32 15.02 15.33 -3.91
N GLN A 33 15.90 14.71 -4.70
CA GLN A 33 17.35 14.91 -4.67
C GLN A 33 17.99 14.81 -3.27
N GLY A 34 17.40 14.01 -2.37
CA GLY A 34 17.87 13.85 -0.99
C GLY A 34 17.28 14.82 0.03
N GLU A 35 16.34 15.69 -0.36
CA GLU A 35 15.58 16.51 0.60
C GLU A 35 14.61 15.62 1.40
N GLN A 36 14.98 15.34 2.65
CA GLN A 36 14.26 14.41 3.53
C GLN A 36 12.77 14.76 3.65
N ALA A 37 12.44 16.04 3.86
CA ALA A 37 11.04 16.47 4.03
C ALA A 37 10.16 16.19 2.80
N ARG A 38 10.75 16.20 1.59
CA ARG A 38 10.04 15.85 0.35
C ARG A 38 9.90 14.35 0.16
N ILE A 39 10.90 13.57 0.58
CA ILE A 39 10.84 12.10 0.58
C ILE A 39 9.74 11.63 1.53
N ASP A 40 9.72 12.18 2.74
CA ASP A 40 8.74 11.92 3.78
C ASP A 40 7.30 12.20 3.32
N ALA A 41 7.10 13.34 2.64
CA ALA A 41 5.81 13.69 2.07
C ALA A 41 5.36 12.74 0.94
N ALA A 42 6.29 12.27 0.12
CA ALA A 42 6.01 11.32 -0.96
C ALA A 42 5.61 9.94 -0.41
N GLU A 43 6.28 9.48 0.65
CA GLU A 43 6.00 8.21 1.33
C GLU A 43 4.63 8.23 2.04
N LEU A 44 4.31 9.34 2.72
CA LEU A 44 2.97 9.54 3.30
C LEU A 44 1.87 9.57 2.24
N ALA A 45 2.10 10.25 1.12
CA ALA A 45 1.14 10.28 0.01
C ALA A 45 0.95 8.89 -0.62
N PHE A 46 1.99 8.06 -0.67
CA PHE A 46 1.91 6.69 -1.13
C PHE A 46 1.10 5.80 -0.18
N MET A 47 1.35 5.88 1.13
CA MET A 47 0.56 5.16 2.14
C MET A 47 -0.92 5.54 2.06
N GLU A 48 -1.26 6.81 1.86
CA GLU A 48 -2.65 7.26 1.70
C GLU A 48 -3.29 6.66 0.43
N ARG A 49 -2.57 6.64 -0.71
CA ARG A 49 -3.05 6.00 -1.94
C ARG A 49 -3.28 4.50 -1.77
N LEU A 50 -2.34 3.79 -1.14
CA LEU A 50 -2.48 2.36 -0.80
C LEU A 50 -3.75 2.11 0.04
N ARG A 51 -4.01 2.98 1.02
CA ARG A 51 -5.20 2.89 1.86
C ARG A 51 -6.50 3.06 1.06
N VAL A 52 -6.57 4.05 0.18
CA VAL A 52 -7.73 4.25 -0.69
C VAL A 52 -7.96 3.04 -1.60
N LEU A 53 -6.90 2.49 -2.20
CA LEU A 53 -6.98 1.29 -3.02
C LEU A 53 -7.44 0.07 -2.21
N GLN A 54 -6.97 -0.09 -0.98
CA GLN A 54 -7.41 -1.16 -0.10
C GLN A 54 -8.92 -1.07 0.19
N ILE A 55 -9.43 0.13 0.48
CA ILE A 55 -10.86 0.36 0.70
C ILE A 55 -11.65 0.03 -0.57
N ALA A 56 -11.20 0.49 -1.74
CA ALA A 56 -11.85 0.20 -3.02
C ALA A 56 -11.90 -1.32 -3.30
N ALA A 57 -10.80 -2.04 -3.08
CA ALA A 57 -10.75 -3.49 -3.24
C ALA A 57 -11.76 -4.20 -2.32
N LEU A 58 -11.88 -3.77 -1.06
CA LEU A 58 -12.88 -4.33 -0.13
C LEU A 58 -14.32 -4.07 -0.59
N VAL A 59 -14.61 -2.90 -1.16
CA VAL A 59 -15.93 -2.61 -1.74
C VAL A 59 -16.22 -3.57 -2.90
N LEU A 60 -15.23 -3.83 -3.76
CA LEU A 60 -15.38 -4.77 -4.87
C LEU A 60 -15.57 -6.22 -4.39
N VAL A 61 -14.92 -6.63 -3.29
CA VAL A 61 -15.20 -7.93 -2.63
C VAL A 61 -16.68 -8.04 -2.27
N VAL A 62 -17.23 -7.02 -1.60
CA VAL A 62 -18.64 -7.00 -1.19
C VAL A 62 -19.56 -7.06 -2.40
N LEU A 63 -19.27 -6.27 -3.44
CA LEU A 63 -20.06 -6.24 -4.67
C LEU A 63 -20.04 -7.61 -5.37
N ALA A 64 -18.87 -8.22 -5.53
CA ALA A 64 -18.71 -9.53 -6.13
C ALA A 64 -19.43 -10.62 -5.33
N ALA A 65 -19.39 -10.56 -4.00
CA ALA A 65 -20.12 -11.46 -3.12
C ALA A 65 -21.64 -11.34 -3.31
N VAL A 66 -22.17 -10.12 -3.41
CA VAL A 66 -23.60 -9.86 -3.70
C VAL A 66 -24.02 -10.46 -5.04
N PHE A 67 -23.19 -10.33 -6.08
CA PHE A 67 -23.43 -10.92 -7.40
C PHE A 67 -23.18 -12.44 -7.47
N ARG A 68 -22.84 -13.10 -6.35
CA ARG A 68 -22.44 -14.53 -6.29
C ARG A 68 -21.27 -14.88 -7.20
N ALA A 69 -20.44 -13.88 -7.51
CA ALA A 69 -19.24 -13.99 -8.30
C ALA A 69 -18.08 -14.45 -7.39
N ARG A 70 -18.14 -15.72 -6.99
CA ARG A 70 -17.28 -16.26 -5.91
C ARG A 70 -15.78 -16.15 -6.20
N TRP A 71 -15.36 -16.21 -7.46
CA TRP A 71 -13.95 -16.20 -7.81
C TRP A 71 -13.40 -14.79 -7.91
N THR A 72 -14.18 -13.84 -8.43
CA THR A 72 -13.84 -12.42 -8.36
C THR A 72 -13.81 -11.93 -6.92
N ALA A 73 -14.73 -12.37 -6.05
CA ALA A 73 -14.69 -12.03 -4.62
C ALA A 73 -13.39 -12.52 -3.95
N ILE A 74 -12.94 -13.75 -4.22
CA ILE A 74 -11.66 -14.27 -3.71
C ILE A 74 -10.48 -13.45 -4.25
N ALA A 75 -10.49 -13.11 -5.54
CA ALA A 75 -9.41 -12.34 -6.16
C ALA A 75 -9.25 -10.95 -5.50
N HIS A 76 -10.34 -10.20 -5.34
CA HIS A 76 -10.28 -8.89 -4.69
C HIS A 76 -9.94 -9.00 -3.20
N LEU A 77 -10.30 -10.10 -2.53
CA LEU A 77 -9.94 -10.33 -1.14
C LEU A 77 -8.44 -10.59 -0.98
N LEU A 78 -7.85 -11.37 -1.89
CA LEU A 78 -6.40 -11.54 -1.96
C LEU A 78 -5.69 -10.21 -2.24
N LEU A 79 -6.22 -9.40 -3.15
CA LEU A 79 -5.66 -8.08 -3.43
C LEU A 79 -5.74 -7.16 -2.21
N ALA A 80 -6.88 -7.14 -1.51
CA ALA A 80 -7.05 -6.34 -0.30
C ALA A 80 -6.10 -6.75 0.83
N LEU A 81 -5.81 -8.06 0.96
CA LEU A 81 -4.81 -8.57 1.89
C LEU A 81 -3.39 -8.15 1.51
N LEU A 82 -3.05 -8.18 0.21
CA LEU A 82 -1.75 -7.70 -0.28
C LEU A 82 -1.57 -6.21 -0.02
N LEU A 83 -2.57 -5.38 -0.35
CA LEU A 83 -2.54 -3.94 -0.08
C LEU A 83 -2.42 -3.64 1.41
N GLY A 84 -3.15 -4.38 2.25
CA GLY A 84 -3.05 -4.26 3.70
C GLY A 84 -1.68 -4.66 4.25
N GLY A 85 -1.09 -5.73 3.71
CA GLY A 85 0.27 -6.16 4.06
C GLY A 85 1.33 -5.12 3.67
N ALA A 86 1.23 -4.58 2.46
CA ALA A 86 2.11 -3.51 2.00
C ALA A 86 1.99 -2.26 2.88
N LEU A 87 0.76 -1.80 3.15
CA LEU A 87 0.51 -0.65 4.03
C LEU A 87 1.07 -0.87 5.44
N ALA A 88 0.92 -2.06 6.01
CA ALA A 88 1.47 -2.40 7.32
C ALA A 88 3.01 -2.42 7.31
N GLY A 89 3.63 -2.90 6.23
CA GLY A 89 5.08 -2.89 6.05
C GLY A 89 5.64 -1.47 5.98
N GLU A 90 5.11 -0.64 5.08
CA GLU A 90 5.50 0.77 4.94
C GLU A 90 5.33 1.53 6.26
N ARG A 91 4.21 1.31 6.96
CA ARG A 91 3.96 1.93 8.26
C ARG A 91 4.97 1.48 9.32
N HIS A 92 5.35 0.21 9.33
CA HIS A 92 6.35 -0.30 10.26
C HIS A 92 7.74 0.29 9.99
N ASP A 93 8.14 0.39 8.72
CA ASP A 93 9.41 0.99 8.33
C ASP A 93 9.43 2.49 8.63
N TRP A 94 8.33 3.19 8.37
CA TRP A 94 8.13 4.59 8.76
C TRP A 94 8.30 4.80 10.26
N GLU A 95 7.60 4.01 11.08
CA GLU A 95 7.68 4.10 12.55
C GLU A 95 9.10 3.82 13.05
N LYS A 96 9.83 2.91 12.41
CA LYS A 96 11.21 2.60 12.76
C LYS A 96 12.16 3.74 12.40
N SER A 97 12.05 4.32 11.20
CA SER A 97 12.90 5.43 10.74
C SER A 97 12.59 6.75 11.44
N HIS A 98 11.34 6.97 11.88
CA HIS A 98 10.88 8.17 12.56
C HIS A 98 10.71 7.99 14.07
N SER A 99 11.09 6.85 14.63
CA SER A 99 11.20 6.71 16.07
C SER A 99 12.24 7.70 16.57
N SER A 100 11.81 8.65 17.43
CA SER A 100 12.76 9.50 18.15
C SER A 100 13.78 8.58 18.80
N PRO A 101 15.10 8.88 18.74
CA PRO A 101 16.06 8.16 19.56
C PRO A 101 15.56 8.31 20.99
N GLY A 102 14.98 7.23 21.55
CA GLY A 102 14.46 7.28 22.90
C GLY A 102 15.62 7.73 23.78
N CYS A 103 15.42 8.69 24.70
CA CYS A 103 16.44 9.00 25.72
C CYS A 103 16.79 7.63 26.34
N VAL A 104 17.91 7.06 25.93
CA VAL A 104 18.41 5.82 26.48
C VAL A 104 18.76 6.22 27.90
N ARG A 105 18.08 5.62 28.87
CA ARG A 105 18.15 5.96 30.31
C ARG A 105 19.58 5.94 30.90
N TYR A 106 20.58 5.57 30.11
CA TYR A 106 22.00 5.55 30.46
C TYR A 106 22.75 6.87 30.19
N SER A 107 22.20 7.80 29.40
CA SER A 107 22.75 9.15 29.31
C SER A 107 21.94 10.08 30.19
N ALA A 108 22.38 10.22 31.44
CA ALA A 108 21.97 11.33 32.30
C ALA A 108 22.48 12.63 31.67
N ASN A 109 21.67 13.20 30.77
CA ASN A 109 21.67 14.59 30.28
C ASN A 109 20.51 14.74 29.26
N CYS A 110 19.33 14.31 29.70
CA CYS A 110 18.05 14.96 29.42
C CYS A 110 17.63 15.47 30.83
#